data_AF-A0A841N1R6-F1
#
_entry.id   AF-A0A841N1R6-F1
#
_cell.length_a   1.000
_cell.length_b   1.000
_cell.length_c   1.000
_cell.angle_alpha   90.00
_cell.angle_beta   90.00
_cell.angle_gamma   90.00
#
_symmetry.space_group_name_H-M   'P 1'
#
loop_
_entity.id
_entity.type
_entity.pdbx_description
1 polymer ?
#
loop_
_entity_poly.entity_id
_entity_poly.type
_entity_poly.pdbx_seq_one_letter_code
_entity_poly.pdbx_strand_id
1 'polypeptide(L)'
;MENNNLLFSRLRSVRSRKRTSKKDVEKQIRKKYKRSKELWNIRRNIPWIPLEEPYQRGFVRFFVLNDEVKRSEDADFFEGVLKKINTYMYSESRLFLKKKRKFGRRIFVEKEQKLNRISFYKWTDPRFGLSPKERQYFLKTEEYSPFRKRNEIYYEFIEPWRFTLRIRPHMITHYKPLDAELEKEYAEIESYIKQHKIMGIIQKKIHGKSNPWKKENETDLIKSRKYTDCIMSATELAEYFEDL
;
A
#
# COMPACT_ATOMS: atom_id res chain seq x y z
N MET A 1 73.39 23.65 -17.39
CA MET A 1 72.08 24.29 -17.16
C MET A 1 71.01 23.23 -17.41
N GLU A 2 70.67 22.49 -16.36
CA GLU A 2 69.78 21.34 -16.44
C GLU A 2 68.32 21.78 -16.63
N ASN A 3 67.69 21.29 -17.69
CA ASN A 3 66.27 21.47 -17.97
C ASN A 3 65.41 20.67 -16.98
N ASN A 4 65.29 21.16 -15.75
CA ASN A 4 64.45 20.59 -14.69
C ASN A 4 62.96 20.97 -14.84
N ASN A 5 62.41 20.92 -16.05
CA ASN A 5 61.05 21.40 -16.33
C ASN A 5 60.12 20.37 -17.00
N LEU A 6 60.40 19.07 -16.88
CA LEU A 6 59.66 18.03 -17.63
C LEU A 6 58.73 17.10 -16.83
N LEU A 7 58.37 17.39 -15.57
CA LEU A 7 57.51 16.45 -14.80
C LEU A 7 56.39 17.06 -13.92
N PHE A 8 56.04 18.34 -14.05
CA PHE A 8 54.98 18.94 -13.21
C PHE A 8 53.60 19.08 -13.86
N SER A 9 53.42 18.74 -15.14
CA SER A 9 52.20 19.07 -15.89
C SER A 9 51.03 18.09 -15.78
N ARG A 10 51.06 17.04 -14.92
CA ARG A 10 49.98 16.03 -14.87
C ARG A 10 49.51 15.56 -13.49
N LEU A 11 49.96 16.15 -12.39
CA LEU A 11 49.48 15.74 -11.06
C LEU A 11 48.14 16.41 -10.74
N ARG A 12 47.07 15.62 -10.67
CA ARG A 12 45.75 16.11 -10.22
C ARG A 12 45.86 16.70 -8.80
N SER A 13 45.26 17.87 -8.61
CA SER A 13 45.14 18.49 -7.28
C SER A 13 44.48 17.54 -6.28
N VAL A 14 44.81 17.69 -4.99
CA VAL A 14 44.22 16.87 -3.91
C VAL A 14 42.69 16.94 -3.93
N ARG A 15 42.13 18.12 -4.20
CA ARG A 15 40.67 18.33 -4.35
C ARG A 15 40.10 17.53 -5.53
N SER A 16 40.79 17.52 -6.67
CA SER A 16 40.38 16.75 -7.86
C SER A 16 40.38 15.25 -7.57
N ARG A 17 41.46 14.72 -6.98
CA ARG A 17 41.56 13.31 -6.56
C ARG A 17 40.43 12.90 -5.60
N LYS A 18 40.17 13.69 -4.56
CA LYS A 18 39.05 13.47 -3.62
C LYS A 18 37.69 13.46 -4.33
N ARG A 19 37.49 14.34 -5.32
CA ARG A 19 36.26 14.39 -6.12
C ARG A 19 36.10 13.16 -7.02
N THR A 20 37.18 12.71 -7.66
CA THR A 20 37.17 11.48 -8.48
C THR A 20 36.78 10.27 -7.64
N SER A 21 37.44 10.06 -6.49
CA SER A 21 37.11 8.96 -5.58
C SER A 21 35.63 8.97 -5.13
N LYS A 22 35.08 10.13 -4.76
CA LYS A 22 33.66 10.26 -4.41
C LYS A 22 32.73 9.90 -5.59
N LYS A 23 33.06 10.36 -6.80
CA LYS A 23 32.30 10.04 -8.02
C LYS A 23 32.36 8.55 -8.34
N ASP A 24 33.51 7.91 -8.14
CA ASP A 24 33.68 6.48 -8.40
C ASP A 24 32.84 5.64 -7.43
N VAL A 25 32.84 6.00 -6.14
CA VAL A 25 31.95 5.39 -5.15
C VAL A 25 30.47 5.56 -5.54
N GLU A 26 30.05 6.77 -5.91
CA GLU A 26 28.69 7.03 -6.38
C GLU A 26 28.35 6.20 -7.64
N LYS A 27 29.29 6.05 -8.57
CA LYS A 27 29.12 5.24 -9.79
C LYS A 27 28.96 3.74 -9.46
N GLN A 28 29.74 3.23 -8.52
CA GLN A 28 29.60 1.84 -8.04
C GLN A 28 28.24 1.61 -7.37
N ILE A 29 27.80 2.54 -6.52
CA ILE A 29 26.48 2.49 -5.88
C ILE A 29 25.37 2.49 -6.94
N ARG A 30 25.44 3.37 -7.94
CA ARG A 30 24.47 3.41 -9.05
C ARG A 30 24.42 2.10 -9.83
N LYS A 31 25.57 1.48 -10.10
CA LYS A 31 25.65 0.18 -10.79
C LYS A 31 24.94 -0.90 -9.98
N LYS A 32 25.27 -1.04 -8.68
CA LYS A 32 24.64 -2.02 -7.79
C LYS A 32 23.14 -1.77 -7.61
N TYR A 33 22.72 -0.51 -7.49
CA TYR A 33 21.31 -0.15 -7.39
C TYR A 33 20.52 -0.49 -8.68
N LYS A 34 21.10 -0.26 -9.86
CA LYS A 34 20.49 -0.67 -11.13
C LYS A 34 20.37 -2.20 -11.20
N ARG A 35 21.44 -2.93 -10.84
CA ARG A 35 21.42 -4.40 -10.78
C ARG A 35 20.37 -4.93 -9.81
N SER A 36 20.20 -4.30 -8.64
CA SER A 36 19.13 -4.64 -7.69
C SER A 36 17.74 -4.55 -8.31
N LYS A 37 17.46 -3.51 -9.10
CA LYS A 37 16.19 -3.37 -9.82
C LYS A 37 16.02 -4.45 -10.90
N GLU A 38 17.08 -4.76 -11.62
CA GLU A 38 17.08 -5.83 -12.64
C GLU A 38 16.78 -7.18 -11.98
N LEU A 39 17.47 -7.54 -10.91
CA LEU A 39 17.23 -8.76 -10.15
C LEU A 39 15.81 -8.81 -9.58
N TRP A 40 15.31 -7.69 -9.06
CA TRP A 40 13.92 -7.61 -8.59
C TRP A 40 12.93 -7.89 -9.72
N ASN A 41 13.16 -7.35 -10.93
CA ASN A 41 12.32 -7.62 -12.10
C ASN A 41 12.40 -9.09 -12.51
N ILE A 42 13.61 -9.66 -12.61
CA ILE A 42 13.81 -11.07 -12.98
C ILE A 42 13.06 -11.96 -11.98
N ARG A 43 13.32 -11.77 -10.68
CA ARG A 43 12.66 -12.49 -9.58
C ARG A 43 11.14 -12.38 -9.66
N ARG A 44 10.62 -11.21 -10.01
CA ARG A 44 9.17 -10.99 -10.09
C ARG A 44 8.56 -11.63 -11.35
N ASN A 45 9.33 -11.74 -12.42
CA ASN A 45 8.91 -12.30 -13.71
C ASN A 45 9.15 -13.81 -13.90
N ILE A 46 9.78 -14.49 -12.94
CA ILE A 46 9.88 -15.97 -12.97
C ILE A 46 8.46 -16.55 -13.11
N PRO A 47 8.22 -17.46 -14.07
CA PRO A 47 6.90 -18.06 -14.31
C PRO A 47 6.48 -18.96 -13.15
N TRP A 48 5.17 -19.09 -12.97
CA TRP A 48 4.58 -20.05 -12.04
C TRP A 48 4.57 -21.43 -12.69
N ILE A 49 5.06 -22.44 -11.98
CA ILE A 49 5.08 -23.83 -12.45
C ILE A 49 3.95 -24.57 -11.72
N PRO A 50 3.13 -25.35 -12.43
CA PRO A 50 2.10 -26.17 -11.78
C PRO A 50 2.74 -27.22 -10.88
N LEU A 51 2.12 -27.47 -9.73
CA LEU A 51 2.46 -28.60 -8.87
C LEU A 51 1.83 -29.87 -9.45
N GLU A 52 2.53 -31.00 -9.36
CA GLU A 52 2.00 -32.31 -9.74
C GLU A 52 0.76 -32.65 -8.91
N GLU A 53 0.83 -32.41 -7.60
CA GLU A 53 -0.26 -32.62 -6.66
C GLU A 53 -0.64 -31.31 -5.97
N PRO A 54 -1.78 -30.70 -6.33
CA PRO A 54 -2.30 -29.55 -5.60
C PRO A 54 -2.67 -29.92 -4.17
N TYR A 55 -2.29 -29.08 -3.22
CA TYR A 55 -2.58 -29.30 -1.80
C TYR A 55 -3.39 -28.17 -1.18
N GLN A 56 -4.14 -28.50 -0.13
CA GLN A 56 -4.94 -27.52 0.60
C GLN A 56 -4.09 -26.83 1.67
N ARG A 57 -3.96 -25.50 1.60
CA ARG A 57 -3.28 -24.69 2.63
C ARG A 57 -4.20 -24.19 3.74
N GLY A 58 -5.50 -24.09 3.45
CA GLY A 58 -6.48 -23.56 4.40
C GLY A 58 -7.83 -23.34 3.74
N PHE A 59 -8.49 -22.23 4.06
CA PHE A 59 -9.80 -21.83 3.54
C PHE A 59 -9.79 -20.36 3.13
N VAL A 60 -10.63 -20.05 2.14
CA VAL A 60 -10.91 -18.68 1.70
C VAL A 60 -12.39 -18.41 1.87
N ARG A 61 -12.70 -17.27 2.49
CA ARG A 61 -14.06 -16.73 2.59
C ARG A 61 -14.18 -15.48 1.73
N PHE A 62 -15.24 -15.43 0.93
CA PHE A 62 -15.50 -14.36 -0.04
C PHE A 62 -17.00 -14.22 -0.27
N PHE A 63 -17.41 -13.13 -0.89
CA PHE A 63 -18.81 -12.89 -1.22
C PHE A 63 -19.17 -13.52 -2.56
N VAL A 64 -20.38 -14.09 -2.61
CA VAL A 64 -21.05 -14.61 -3.80
C VAL A 64 -22.44 -13.98 -3.88
N LEU A 65 -23.00 -13.88 -5.08
CA LEU A 65 -24.37 -13.43 -5.27
C LEU A 65 -25.35 -14.35 -4.52
N ASN A 66 -26.36 -13.76 -3.87
CA ASN A 66 -27.44 -14.54 -3.28
C ASN A 66 -28.21 -15.31 -4.35
N ASP A 67 -28.70 -16.49 -3.99
CA ASP A 67 -29.41 -17.35 -4.92
C ASP A 67 -30.69 -16.69 -5.48
N GLU A 68 -31.32 -15.80 -4.72
CA GLU A 68 -32.47 -14.99 -5.17
C GLU A 68 -32.08 -13.98 -6.26
N VAL A 69 -31.06 -13.17 -5.99
CA VAL A 69 -30.56 -12.17 -6.95
C VAL A 69 -29.97 -12.88 -8.18
N LYS A 70 -29.39 -14.07 -8.01
CA LYS A 70 -28.88 -14.88 -9.12
C LYS A 70 -29.97 -15.36 -10.08
N ARG A 71 -31.23 -15.47 -9.63
CA ARG A 71 -32.38 -15.82 -10.48
C ARG A 71 -33.03 -14.60 -11.14
N SER A 72 -32.70 -13.40 -10.67
CA SER A 72 -33.21 -12.14 -11.24
C SER A 72 -32.50 -11.76 -12.54
N GLU A 73 -33.13 -10.88 -13.32
CA GLU A 73 -32.57 -10.31 -14.55
C GLU A 73 -31.28 -9.50 -14.28
N ASP A 74 -31.14 -8.92 -13.08
CA ASP A 74 -29.98 -8.11 -12.69
C ASP A 74 -28.77 -8.95 -12.23
N ALA A 75 -28.81 -10.28 -12.35
CA ALA A 75 -27.75 -11.16 -11.88
C ALA A 75 -26.37 -10.78 -12.43
N ASP A 76 -26.28 -10.58 -13.75
CA ASP A 76 -25.04 -10.23 -14.43
C ASP A 76 -24.50 -8.86 -13.99
N PHE A 77 -25.41 -7.91 -13.76
CA PHE A 77 -25.07 -6.57 -13.28
C PHE A 77 -24.42 -6.64 -11.89
N PHE A 78 -25.05 -7.31 -10.94
CA PHE A 78 -24.51 -7.43 -9.58
C PHE A 78 -23.27 -8.33 -9.52
N GLU A 79 -23.14 -9.32 -10.41
CA GLU A 79 -21.90 -10.08 -10.54
C GLU A 79 -20.74 -9.18 -11.01
N GLY A 80 -21.00 -8.27 -11.95
CA GLY A 80 -20.07 -7.25 -12.41
C GLY A 80 -19.62 -6.29 -11.29
N VAL A 81 -20.58 -5.79 -10.49
CA VAL A 81 -20.28 -4.96 -9.31
C VAL A 81 -19.45 -5.76 -8.31
N LEU A 82 -19.87 -6.99 -7.99
CA LEU A 82 -19.19 -7.84 -7.03
C LEU A 82 -17.73 -8.08 -7.42
N LYS A 83 -17.43 -8.36 -8.69
CA LYS A 83 -16.04 -8.52 -9.17
C LYS A 83 -15.14 -7.33 -8.82
N LYS A 84 -15.68 -6.10 -8.76
CA LYS A 84 -14.93 -4.87 -8.43
C LYS A 84 -14.74 -4.66 -6.93
N ILE A 85 -15.72 -5.06 -6.11
CA ILE A 85 -15.75 -4.78 -4.66
C ILE A 85 -15.54 -6.01 -3.77
N ASN A 86 -15.35 -7.20 -4.34
CA ASN A 86 -15.21 -8.42 -3.54
C ASN A 86 -13.97 -8.36 -2.64
N THR A 87 -14.07 -9.02 -1.49
CA THR A 87 -12.97 -9.19 -0.55
C THR A 87 -12.70 -10.67 -0.34
N TYR A 88 -11.42 -11.03 -0.23
CA TYR A 88 -10.99 -12.39 0.05
C TYR A 88 -10.31 -12.43 1.42
N MET A 89 -10.80 -13.29 2.30
CA MET A 89 -10.22 -13.51 3.61
C MET A 89 -9.68 -14.93 3.67
N TYR A 90 -8.42 -15.06 4.05
CA TYR A 90 -7.73 -16.36 4.17
C TYR A 90 -7.61 -16.74 5.65
N SER A 91 -7.80 -18.02 5.94
CA SER A 91 -7.67 -18.61 7.28
C SER A 91 -7.19 -20.05 7.15
N GLU A 92 -6.48 -20.55 8.16
CA GLU A 92 -6.14 -21.97 8.25
C GLU A 92 -7.37 -22.82 8.60
N SER A 93 -8.28 -22.27 9.42
CA SER A 93 -9.52 -22.94 9.84
C SER A 93 -10.74 -22.44 9.06
N ARG A 94 -11.73 -23.34 8.87
CA ARG A 94 -12.99 -23.04 8.18
C ARG A 94 -13.90 -22.08 8.95
N LEU A 95 -13.67 -21.90 10.26
CA LEU A 95 -14.54 -21.12 11.13
C LEU A 95 -14.25 -19.60 11.12
N PHE A 96 -13.09 -19.18 10.59
CA PHE A 96 -12.70 -17.75 10.54
C PHE A 96 -12.82 -17.02 11.88
N LEU A 97 -12.41 -17.67 12.98
CA LEU A 97 -12.48 -17.08 14.32
C LEU A 97 -11.23 -16.24 14.63
N LYS A 98 -11.42 -15.15 15.38
CA LYS A 98 -10.35 -14.35 15.97
C LYS A 98 -10.41 -14.40 17.49
N LYS A 99 -9.24 -14.46 18.14
CA LYS A 99 -9.13 -14.35 19.60
C LYS A 99 -9.43 -12.91 20.00
N LYS A 100 -10.37 -12.71 20.90
CA LYS A 100 -10.72 -11.41 21.51
C LYS A 100 -10.76 -11.57 23.02
N ARG A 101 -10.30 -10.55 23.76
CA ARG A 101 -10.46 -10.51 25.22
C ARG A 101 -11.74 -9.73 25.55
N LYS A 102 -12.64 -10.31 26.33
CA LYS A 102 -13.86 -9.67 26.82
C LYS A 102 -13.97 -9.97 28.31
N PHE A 103 -14.10 -8.93 29.15
CA PHE A 103 -14.19 -9.07 30.61
C PHE A 103 -13.10 -9.98 31.22
N GLY A 104 -11.84 -9.78 30.84
CA GLY A 104 -10.71 -10.56 31.36
C GLY A 104 -10.57 -12.00 30.81
N ARG A 105 -11.55 -12.53 30.07
CA ARG A 105 -11.50 -13.87 29.47
C ARG A 105 -11.12 -13.79 27.99
N ARG A 106 -10.39 -14.80 27.49
CA ARG A 106 -10.06 -14.95 26.06
C ARG A 106 -11.15 -15.78 25.39
N ILE A 107 -11.87 -15.19 24.45
CA ILE A 107 -12.94 -15.83 23.69
C ILE A 107 -12.61 -15.83 22.20
N PHE A 108 -13.15 -16.81 21.48
CA PHE A 108 -13.12 -16.81 20.03
C PHE A 108 -14.41 -16.17 19.51
N VAL A 109 -14.26 -15.20 18.62
CA VAL A 109 -15.38 -14.49 17.99
C VAL A 109 -15.21 -14.60 16.49
N GLU A 110 -16.32 -14.69 15.75
CA GLU A 110 -16.26 -14.65 14.30
C GLU A 110 -15.57 -13.37 13.81
N LYS A 111 -14.66 -13.53 12.86
CA LYS A 111 -14.03 -12.41 12.20
C LYS A 111 -15.03 -11.86 11.19
N GLU A 112 -15.52 -10.65 11.42
CA GLU A 112 -16.39 -9.96 10.47
C GLU A 112 -15.66 -9.70 9.14
N GLN A 113 -16.37 -9.85 8.03
CA GLN A 113 -15.90 -9.49 6.68
C GLN A 113 -16.94 -8.62 6.01
N LYS A 114 -16.47 -7.50 5.45
CA LYS A 114 -17.28 -6.54 4.71
C LYS A 114 -16.81 -6.50 3.25
N LEU A 115 -17.69 -6.02 2.37
CA LEU A 115 -17.32 -5.68 1.00
C LEU A 115 -16.26 -4.59 1.01
N ASN A 116 -15.49 -4.49 -0.07
CA ASN A 116 -14.43 -3.53 -0.17
C ASN A 116 -15.00 -2.11 -0.30
N ARG A 117 -14.51 -1.19 0.54
CA ARG A 117 -14.80 0.24 0.41
C ARG A 117 -14.01 0.81 -0.77
N ILE A 118 -14.61 1.71 -1.53
CA ILE A 118 -13.94 2.37 -2.64
C ILE A 118 -13.42 3.72 -2.15
N SER A 119 -12.11 3.93 -2.19
CA SER A 119 -11.52 5.24 -1.88
C SER A 119 -11.87 6.29 -2.94
N PHE A 120 -11.95 7.56 -2.56
CA PHE A 120 -12.13 8.68 -3.48
C PHE A 120 -11.27 8.61 -4.76
N TYR A 121 -9.97 8.33 -4.64
CA TYR A 121 -9.08 8.24 -5.80
C TYR A 121 -9.44 7.11 -6.77
N LYS A 122 -9.96 5.99 -6.27
CA LYS A 122 -10.43 4.87 -7.12
C LYS A 122 -11.78 5.17 -7.74
N TRP A 123 -12.63 5.93 -7.05
CA TRP A 123 -13.94 6.32 -7.56
C TRP A 123 -13.83 7.23 -8.80
N THR A 124 -12.83 8.12 -8.81
CA THR A 124 -12.57 9.06 -9.91
C THR A 124 -11.70 8.46 -11.02
N ASP A 125 -10.99 7.36 -10.76
CA ASP A 125 -10.11 6.72 -11.74
C ASP A 125 -10.93 6.12 -12.90
N PRO A 126 -10.71 6.57 -14.16
CA PRO A 126 -11.35 5.98 -15.33
C PRO A 126 -11.09 4.47 -15.48
N ARG A 127 -9.94 3.99 -15.00
CA ARG A 127 -9.54 2.57 -15.10
C ARG A 127 -10.32 1.66 -14.16
N PHE A 128 -10.90 2.20 -13.08
CA PHE A 128 -11.69 1.41 -12.15
C PHE A 128 -13.03 0.99 -12.77
N GLY A 129 -13.51 1.74 -13.77
CA GLY A 129 -14.56 1.29 -14.69
C GLY A 129 -15.95 1.16 -14.06
N LEU A 130 -16.33 2.04 -13.14
CA LEU A 130 -17.70 2.09 -12.62
C LEU A 130 -18.65 2.76 -13.61
N SER A 131 -19.70 2.04 -14.00
CA SER A 131 -20.79 2.60 -14.80
C SER A 131 -21.60 3.60 -13.97
N PRO A 132 -22.18 4.66 -14.58
CA PRO A 132 -23.09 5.57 -13.88
C PRO A 132 -24.22 4.86 -13.13
N LYS A 133 -24.73 3.74 -13.67
CA LYS A 133 -25.75 2.91 -13.01
C LYS A 133 -25.20 2.25 -11.73
N GLU A 134 -24.01 1.65 -11.79
CA GLU A 134 -23.38 1.02 -10.63
C GLU A 134 -23.13 2.03 -9.51
N ARG A 135 -22.77 3.27 -9.86
CA ARG A 135 -22.49 4.34 -8.88
C ARG A 135 -23.69 4.69 -7.99
N GLN A 136 -24.92 4.46 -8.46
CA GLN A 136 -26.13 4.72 -7.67
C GLN A 136 -26.23 3.83 -6.43
N TYR A 137 -25.61 2.64 -6.48
CA TYR A 137 -25.61 1.68 -5.37
C TYR A 137 -24.51 1.94 -4.32
N PHE A 138 -23.86 3.10 -4.39
CA PHE A 138 -22.82 3.47 -3.43
C PHE A 138 -23.16 4.76 -2.68
N LEU A 139 -23.00 4.71 -1.37
CA LEU A 139 -23.14 5.86 -0.47
C LEU A 139 -21.77 6.49 -0.22
N LYS A 140 -21.68 7.81 -0.36
CA LYS A 140 -20.50 8.58 0.02
C LYS A 140 -20.47 8.71 1.55
N THR A 141 -19.38 8.25 2.16
CA THR A 141 -19.15 8.31 3.60
C THR A 141 -17.82 9.00 3.88
N GLU A 142 -17.78 9.85 4.91
CA GLU A 142 -16.56 10.52 5.36
C GLU A 142 -16.21 10.05 6.76
N GLU A 143 -15.01 9.50 6.93
CA GLU A 143 -14.53 9.00 8.22
C GLU A 143 -13.20 9.68 8.56
N TYR A 144 -13.02 10.08 9.83
CA TYR A 144 -11.74 10.60 10.30
C TYR A 144 -10.72 9.47 10.41
N SER A 145 -9.61 9.58 9.67
CA SER A 145 -8.49 8.64 9.69
C SER A 145 -7.46 9.08 10.74
N PRO A 146 -7.30 8.37 11.89
CA PRO A 146 -6.37 8.79 12.94
C PRO A 146 -4.90 8.75 12.50
N PHE A 147 -4.56 7.80 11.62
CA PHE A 147 -3.21 7.62 11.09
C PHE A 147 -2.77 8.81 10.24
N ARG A 148 -3.68 9.32 9.40
CA ARG A 148 -3.40 10.44 8.49
C ARG A 148 -3.85 11.79 9.04
N LYS A 149 -4.54 11.77 10.20
CA LYS A 149 -5.08 12.94 10.91
C LYS A 149 -5.99 13.81 10.03
N ARG A 150 -6.77 13.21 9.14
CA ARG A 150 -7.67 13.89 8.20
C ARG A 150 -8.91 13.06 7.91
N ASN A 151 -9.97 13.72 7.47
CA ASN A 151 -11.15 13.04 6.96
C ASN A 151 -10.82 12.41 5.60
N GLU A 152 -11.19 11.14 5.45
CA GLU A 152 -11.05 10.40 4.21
C GLU A 152 -12.44 10.01 3.69
N ILE A 153 -12.62 10.24 2.39
CA ILE A 153 -13.87 9.97 1.70
C ILE A 153 -13.81 8.57 1.09
N TYR A 154 -14.83 7.78 1.40
CA TYR A 154 -15.03 6.44 0.87
C TYR A 154 -16.44 6.29 0.32
N TYR A 155 -16.62 5.28 -0.52
CA TYR A 155 -17.90 4.89 -1.08
C TYR A 155 -18.20 3.46 -0.64
N GLU A 156 -19.33 3.27 0.06
CA GLU A 156 -19.79 1.98 0.58
C GLU A 156 -20.98 1.47 -0.24
N PHE A 157 -21.03 0.16 -0.48
CA PHE A 157 -22.15 -0.45 -1.19
C PHE A 157 -23.39 -0.48 -0.28
N ILE A 158 -24.52 -0.02 -0.80
CA ILE A 158 -25.75 0.21 -0.01
C ILE A 158 -26.48 -1.09 0.35
N GLU A 159 -26.44 -2.10 -0.53
CA GLU A 159 -27.29 -3.29 -0.43
C GLU A 159 -26.49 -4.58 -0.17
N PRO A 160 -25.68 -4.68 0.91
CA PRO A 160 -24.81 -5.83 1.14
C PRO A 160 -25.57 -7.15 1.25
N TRP A 161 -26.86 -7.11 1.58
CA TRP A 161 -27.75 -8.26 1.65
C TRP A 161 -27.87 -9.00 0.32
N ARG A 162 -27.56 -8.40 -0.83
CA ARG A 162 -27.54 -9.08 -2.14
C ARG A 162 -26.45 -10.14 -2.26
N PHE A 163 -25.49 -10.15 -1.34
CA PHE A 163 -24.36 -11.05 -1.34
C PHE A 163 -24.29 -11.90 -0.08
N THR A 164 -23.88 -13.15 -0.23
CA THR A 164 -23.69 -14.12 0.84
C THR A 164 -22.23 -14.52 0.94
N LEU A 165 -21.78 -14.78 2.16
CA LEU A 165 -20.43 -15.31 2.38
C LEU A 165 -20.41 -16.79 2.04
N ARG A 166 -19.48 -17.18 1.17
CA ARG A 166 -19.17 -18.58 0.88
C ARG A 166 -17.73 -18.87 1.28
N ILE A 167 -17.51 -20.11 1.74
CA ILE A 167 -16.21 -20.61 2.13
C ILE A 167 -15.82 -21.74 1.18
N ARG A 168 -14.59 -21.69 0.68
CA ARG A 168 -14.00 -22.78 -0.11
C ARG A 168 -12.60 -23.14 0.41
N PRO A 169 -12.12 -24.37 0.18
CA PRO A 169 -10.71 -24.72 0.38
C PRO A 169 -9.77 -23.79 -0.40
N HIS A 170 -8.69 -23.37 0.23
CA HIS A 170 -7.60 -22.65 -0.42
C HIS A 170 -6.58 -23.65 -0.96
N MET A 171 -6.74 -24.01 -2.23
CA MET A 171 -5.81 -24.91 -2.93
C MET A 171 -4.63 -24.12 -3.48
N ILE A 172 -3.42 -24.62 -3.22
CA ILE A 172 -2.19 -24.15 -3.88
C ILE A 172 -1.93 -25.10 -5.04
N THR A 173 -1.98 -24.57 -6.25
CA THR A 173 -1.83 -25.35 -7.50
C THR A 173 -0.52 -25.08 -8.22
N HIS A 174 0.11 -23.94 -7.94
CA HIS A 174 1.35 -23.53 -8.57
C HIS A 174 2.35 -23.10 -7.52
N TYR A 175 3.63 -23.24 -7.83
CA TYR A 175 4.72 -22.69 -7.05
C TYR A 175 5.63 -21.85 -7.94
N LYS A 176 6.41 -21.00 -7.31
CA LYS A 176 7.42 -20.20 -7.99
C LYS A 176 8.78 -20.84 -7.72
N PRO A 177 9.50 -21.33 -8.73
CA PRO A 177 10.79 -21.97 -8.51
C PRO A 177 11.77 -20.95 -7.94
N LEU A 178 12.58 -21.41 -6.98
CA LEU A 178 13.61 -20.61 -6.35
C LEU A 178 14.93 -20.85 -7.08
N ASP A 179 15.48 -19.80 -7.67
CA ASP A 179 16.82 -19.80 -8.23
C ASP A 179 17.81 -19.39 -7.13
N ALA A 180 18.62 -20.36 -6.68
CA ALA A 180 19.54 -20.17 -5.57
C ALA A 180 20.66 -19.15 -5.88
N GLU A 181 21.14 -19.11 -7.12
CA GLU A 181 22.19 -18.17 -7.54
C GLU A 181 21.64 -16.74 -7.57
N LEU A 182 20.42 -16.59 -8.12
CA LEU A 182 19.73 -15.31 -8.17
C LEU A 182 19.42 -14.78 -6.77
N GLU A 183 18.90 -15.62 -5.87
CA GLU A 183 18.58 -15.19 -4.50
C GLU A 183 19.85 -14.83 -3.71
N LYS A 184 20.96 -15.54 -3.95
CA LYS A 184 22.26 -15.20 -3.36
C LYS A 184 22.74 -13.83 -3.83
N GLU A 185 22.74 -13.58 -5.14
CA GLU A 185 23.14 -12.27 -5.68
C GLU A 185 22.23 -11.15 -5.16
N TYR A 186 20.92 -11.42 -5.11
CA TYR A 186 19.94 -10.47 -4.58
C TYR A 186 20.21 -10.12 -3.11
N ALA A 187 20.46 -11.12 -2.26
CA ALA A 187 20.76 -10.92 -0.84
C ALA A 187 22.06 -10.13 -0.62
N GLU A 188 23.12 -10.42 -1.38
CA GLU A 188 24.40 -9.70 -1.31
C GLU A 188 24.23 -8.22 -1.67
N ILE A 189 23.50 -7.92 -2.75
CA ILE A 189 23.26 -6.55 -3.20
C ILE A 189 22.31 -5.82 -2.25
N GLU A 190 21.25 -6.47 -1.77
CA GLU A 190 20.30 -5.89 -0.83
C GLU A 190 20.98 -5.53 0.49
N SER A 191 21.82 -6.44 1.03
CA SER A 191 22.62 -6.19 2.23
C SER A 191 23.49 -4.93 2.08
N TYR A 192 24.15 -4.77 0.93
CA TYR A 192 24.94 -3.58 0.61
C TYR A 192 24.08 -2.30 0.53
N ILE A 193 22.95 -2.34 -0.19
CA ILE A 193 22.08 -1.17 -0.38
C ILE A 193 21.41 -0.72 0.92
N LYS A 194 21.03 -1.68 1.78
CA LYS A 194 20.34 -1.43 3.05
C LYS A 194 21.21 -0.70 4.07
N GLN A 195 22.53 -0.67 3.88
CA GLN A 195 23.44 0.10 4.73
C GLN A 195 23.04 1.58 4.75
N HIS A 196 22.87 2.16 5.95
CA HIS A 196 22.37 3.53 6.14
C HIS A 196 23.15 4.59 5.32
N LYS A 197 24.48 4.47 5.27
CA LYS A 197 25.34 5.38 4.48
C LYS A 197 25.02 5.33 2.99
N ILE A 198 24.77 4.14 2.45
CA ILE A 198 24.51 3.91 1.03
C ILE A 198 23.09 4.32 0.68
N MET A 199 22.11 3.93 1.50
CA MET A 199 20.72 4.36 1.35
C MET A 199 20.61 5.89 1.35
N GLY A 200 21.32 6.58 2.24
CA GLY A 200 21.36 8.05 2.28
C GLY A 200 21.94 8.67 1.01
N ILE A 201 22.95 8.05 0.38
CA ILE A 201 23.49 8.48 -0.92
C ILE A 201 22.46 8.23 -2.02
N ILE A 202 21.83 7.06 -2.07
CA ILE A 202 20.81 6.70 -3.06
C ILE A 202 19.64 7.70 -3.01
N GLN A 203 19.08 7.95 -1.83
CA GLN A 203 17.99 8.92 -1.66
C GLN A 203 18.39 10.32 -2.14
N LYS A 204 19.55 10.82 -1.72
CA LYS A 204 19.99 12.20 -2.06
C LYS A 204 20.42 12.36 -3.51
N LYS A 205 21.05 11.35 -4.13
CA LYS A 205 21.75 11.46 -5.42
C LYS A 205 21.06 10.75 -6.59
N ILE A 206 20.23 9.76 -6.32
CA ILE A 206 19.52 8.97 -7.35
C ILE A 206 18.05 9.38 -7.42
N HIS A 207 17.34 9.34 -6.29
CA HIS A 207 15.93 9.78 -6.25
C HIS A 207 15.76 11.30 -6.26
N GLY A 208 16.82 12.03 -5.88
CA GLY A 208 16.78 13.47 -5.68
C GLY A 208 16.26 13.83 -4.28
N LYS A 209 16.62 15.02 -3.79
CA LYS A 209 16.01 15.54 -2.55
C LYS A 209 14.51 15.69 -2.78
N SER A 210 13.69 15.20 -1.86
CA SER A 210 12.28 15.59 -1.79
C SER A 210 12.22 17.11 -1.68
N ASN A 211 11.62 17.78 -2.67
CA ASN A 211 11.56 19.23 -2.68
C ASN A 211 10.63 19.70 -1.53
N PRO A 212 11.14 20.40 -0.49
CA PRO A 212 10.32 20.79 0.67
C PRO A 212 9.15 21.71 0.27
N TRP A 213 9.38 22.59 -0.70
CA TRP A 213 8.42 23.53 -1.26
C TRP A 213 7.16 22.88 -1.88
N LYS A 214 7.18 21.57 -2.16
CA LYS A 214 5.99 20.83 -2.60
C LYS A 214 5.10 20.36 -1.45
N LYS A 215 5.59 20.37 -0.20
CA LYS A 215 4.82 19.98 1.00
C LYS A 215 4.05 21.14 1.61
N GLU A 216 4.58 22.36 1.56
CA GLU A 216 3.88 23.57 2.07
C GLU A 216 2.51 23.74 1.41
N ASN A 217 2.44 23.57 0.09
CA ASN A 217 1.19 23.70 -0.67
C ASN A 217 0.12 22.62 -0.34
N GLU A 218 0.46 21.52 0.36
CA GLU A 218 -0.51 20.53 0.85
C GLU A 218 -0.88 20.74 2.33
N THR A 219 -0.03 21.43 3.11
CA THR A 219 -0.27 21.68 4.54
C THR A 219 -1.11 22.92 4.81
N ASP A 220 -1.22 23.84 3.85
CA ASP A 220 -1.87 25.14 4.05
C ASP A 220 -3.41 25.13 4.06
N LEU A 221 -4.04 23.96 3.92
CA LEU A 221 -5.51 23.82 4.03
C LEU A 221 -5.98 23.14 5.33
N ILE A 222 -5.05 22.75 6.21
CA ILE A 222 -5.38 22.38 7.58
C ILE A 222 -4.94 23.55 8.47
N LYS A 223 -5.54 24.72 8.25
CA LYS A 223 -5.69 25.67 9.37
C LYS A 223 -6.36 24.87 10.48
N SER A 224 -5.60 24.66 11.54
CA SER A 224 -6.00 24.00 12.75
C SER A 224 -7.39 24.46 13.17
N ARG A 225 -8.43 23.62 12.94
CA ARG A 225 -9.70 23.63 13.70
C ARG A 225 -9.45 23.20 15.14
N LYS A 226 -8.45 23.79 15.77
CA LYS A 226 -8.13 23.65 17.17
C LYS A 226 -8.04 25.10 17.66
N TYR A 227 -9.17 25.60 18.13
CA TYR A 227 -9.29 26.79 18.99
C TYR A 227 -9.26 28.19 18.33
N THR A 228 -10.17 28.51 17.40
CA THR A 228 -10.48 29.94 17.13
C THR A 228 -11.97 30.26 17.00
N ASP A 229 -12.82 29.33 16.58
CA ASP A 229 -14.21 29.71 16.21
C ASP A 229 -15.28 29.18 17.20
N CYS A 230 -14.88 28.81 18.42
CA CYS A 230 -15.81 28.62 19.53
C CYS A 230 -15.35 29.50 20.69
N ILE A 231 -15.60 30.79 20.54
CA ILE A 231 -15.74 31.70 21.67
C ILE A 231 -17.25 31.87 21.82
N MET A 232 -17.94 30.83 22.28
CA MET A 232 -19.19 31.10 22.97
C MET A 232 -18.81 31.86 24.23
N SER A 233 -19.39 33.04 24.40
CA SER A 233 -19.22 33.80 25.64
C SER A 233 -19.76 32.98 26.81
N ALA A 234 -19.20 33.16 28.01
CA ALA A 234 -19.66 32.43 29.19
C ALA A 234 -21.16 32.62 29.46
N THR A 235 -21.72 33.75 29.01
CA THR A 235 -23.15 34.08 29.03
C THR A 235 -23.98 33.18 28.10
N GLU A 236 -23.54 32.94 26.87
CA GLU A 236 -24.26 32.07 25.91
C GLU A 236 -24.27 30.60 26.34
N LEU A 237 -23.25 30.17 27.10
CA LEU A 237 -23.23 28.83 27.70
C LEU A 237 -24.19 28.71 28.89
N ALA A 238 -24.37 29.76 29.69
CA ALA A 238 -25.27 29.75 30.84
C ALA A 238 -26.74 29.70 30.41
N GLU A 239 -27.13 30.49 29.41
CA GLU A 239 -28.51 30.50 28.86
C GLU A 239 -28.93 29.12 28.33
N TYR A 240 -28.01 28.37 27.70
CA TYR A 240 -28.30 27.02 27.17
C TYR A 240 -28.63 25.98 28.26
N PHE A 241 -28.22 26.21 29.52
CA PHE A 241 -28.49 25.29 30.63
C PHE A 241 -29.69 25.70 31.49
N GLU A 242 -30.20 26.93 31.34
CA GLU A 242 -31.43 27.35 32.04
C GLU A 242 -32.71 26.92 31.31
N ASP A 243 -32.62 26.58 30.02
CA ASP A 243 -33.74 26.10 29.18
C ASP A 243 -33.91 24.56 29.14
N LEU A 244 -33.36 23.82 30.12
CA LEU A 244 -33.54 22.36 30.30
C LEU A 244 -34.29 21.99 31.56
#